data_AF-A0A0F7EJ23-F1
#
_entry.id   AF-A0A0F7EJ23-F1
#
_cell.length_a   1.000
_cell.length_b   1.000
_cell.length_c   1.000
_cell.angle_alpha   90.00
_cell.angle_beta   90.00
_cell.angle_gamma   90.00
#
_symmetry.space_group_name_H-M   'P 1'
#
loop_
_entity.id
_entity.type
_entity.pdbx_description
1 polymer ?
#
loop_
_entity_poly.entity_id
_entity_poly.type
_entity_poly.pdbx_seq_one_letter_code
_entity_poly.pdbx_strand_id
1 'polypeptide(L)'
;MKSSTMSAEKMGIAAEIDPQFQLPRKPRMTDGFQVVPITRGLLVHGGESMEVFRGQAASHFLPQFIPLLDGTKTLDDLATHFPSYSPLAIKNVLALLFARGLLEDGIEDEGYDMADFDPEVLAFFRRHTDLTRVNRSAVEGLNRLKQQNVILITDVEQGKSVQKELLHVGVKDVQLLSMEDEIYLQDITLVLVFLAAHSRYTSKLQELDRVCGEKGIPWLLSMVDGENGVIGPYLDRSLTGCYDCFQANLKWEPRGIPLVEHIDWWAQFTSMQVTYLLSRMAPSMALESIIFDFDKWSQKKQRLVCRPGCPNCMPMDGLTAEAPEIAYCFEKMIAFPPKDFLDPKAHQMHYKSSNITLSYDSKEYPSSPVISLPGEGELVVPKGNFLKNLFASSPEETKCGSLTLAALSRVLVCGAGLRAEQEGMKVDDKLQRWAPTGGNLGSTQIYVLARTVDGLQSGAYFYQIKDHELARIGASDGMQDIEALMSQVMGESPDRYPDALIVLTGALHRVATKYHAFAYKVIHLDAGVAMTQMQAVASGLGLSVTVYHTWEEEALYQQLQVNEIGEPITAIFALRGEGGEF
;
A
#
# COMPACT_ATOMS: atom_id res chain seq x y z
N MET A 1 -11.62 18.43 6.65
CA MET A 1 -11.86 16.99 6.48
C MET A 1 -13.35 16.74 6.25
N LYS A 2 -13.76 16.29 5.06
CA LYS A 2 -15.13 15.79 4.87
C LYS A 2 -15.27 14.50 5.68
N SER A 3 -16.21 14.46 6.62
CA SER A 3 -16.55 13.27 7.41
C SER A 3 -17.00 12.15 6.46
N SER A 4 -16.22 11.06 6.39
CA SER A 4 -16.60 9.85 5.65
C SER A 4 -17.68 9.11 6.44
N THR A 5 -18.95 9.40 6.18
CA THR A 5 -20.06 8.65 6.78
C THR A 5 -20.16 7.25 6.19
N MET A 6 -20.23 6.24 7.05
CA MET A 6 -20.37 4.82 6.71
C MET A 6 -21.65 4.28 7.35
N SER A 7 -22.48 3.57 6.59
CA SER A 7 -23.72 2.98 7.10
C SER A 7 -23.52 1.52 7.53
N ALA A 8 -24.32 1.08 8.50
CA ALA A 8 -24.31 -0.30 8.98
C ALA A 8 -24.65 -1.32 7.89
N GLU A 9 -25.59 -0.98 7.01
CA GLU A 9 -26.01 -1.82 5.88
C GLU A 9 -24.87 -2.10 4.89
N LYS A 10 -24.09 -1.08 4.52
CA LYS A 10 -22.92 -1.24 3.65
C LYS A 10 -21.87 -2.17 4.25
N MET A 11 -21.69 -2.12 5.57
CA MET A 11 -20.76 -3.01 6.27
C MET A 11 -21.27 -4.43 6.43
N GLY A 12 -22.59 -4.59 6.63
CA GLY A 12 -23.22 -5.90 6.62
C GLY A 12 -22.99 -6.66 5.31
N ILE A 13 -23.16 -5.98 4.18
CA ILE A 13 -22.87 -6.55 2.85
C ILE A 13 -21.38 -6.90 2.74
N ALA A 14 -20.48 -5.99 3.14
CA ALA A 14 -19.04 -6.24 3.11
C ALA A 14 -18.65 -7.49 3.94
N ALA A 15 -19.27 -7.67 5.10
CA ALA A 15 -19.04 -8.83 5.96
C ALA A 15 -19.52 -10.17 5.37
N GLU A 16 -20.41 -10.15 4.38
CA GLU A 16 -20.86 -11.37 3.69
C GLU A 16 -19.98 -11.76 2.50
N ILE A 17 -19.46 -10.76 1.81
CA ILE A 17 -18.71 -10.97 0.56
C ILE A 17 -17.19 -11.09 0.78
N ASP A 18 -16.68 -10.59 1.91
CA ASP A 18 -15.25 -10.54 2.20
C ASP A 18 -14.85 -11.65 3.20
N PRO A 19 -14.17 -12.73 2.76
CA PRO A 19 -13.74 -13.82 3.63
C PRO A 19 -12.76 -13.38 4.74
N GLN A 20 -12.12 -12.22 4.58
CA GLN A 20 -11.19 -11.64 5.55
C GLN A 20 -11.93 -10.79 6.62
N PHE A 21 -13.24 -10.55 6.44
CA PHE A 21 -14.08 -9.82 7.39
C PHE A 21 -14.96 -10.79 8.20
N GLN A 22 -14.33 -11.53 9.11
CA GLN A 22 -15.04 -12.48 9.98
C GLN A 22 -15.51 -11.78 11.24
N LEU A 23 -16.84 -11.75 11.45
CA LEU A 23 -17.42 -11.17 12.67
C LEU A 23 -17.10 -12.04 13.89
N PRO A 24 -16.94 -11.42 15.08
CA PRO A 24 -16.84 -12.15 16.34
C PRO A 24 -18.03 -13.09 16.55
N ARG A 25 -17.76 -14.32 16.98
CA ARG A 25 -18.80 -15.31 17.32
C ARG A 25 -19.52 -14.95 18.60
N LYS A 26 -18.75 -14.53 19.62
CA LYS A 26 -19.27 -13.96 20.86
C LYS A 26 -18.74 -12.53 21.00
N PRO A 27 -19.40 -11.54 20.37
CA PRO A 27 -18.89 -10.17 20.35
C PRO A 27 -18.79 -9.59 21.76
N ARG A 28 -17.63 -9.00 22.04
CA ARG A 28 -17.38 -8.22 23.24
C ARG A 28 -17.02 -6.79 22.86
N MET A 29 -17.67 -5.81 23.47
CA MET A 29 -17.20 -4.43 23.46
C MET A 29 -15.90 -4.38 24.24
N THR A 30 -14.82 -3.98 23.57
CA THR A 30 -13.49 -3.92 24.18
C THR A 30 -13.48 -3.05 25.43
N ASP A 31 -12.94 -3.60 26.52
CA ASP A 31 -12.82 -2.87 27.78
C ASP A 31 -11.86 -1.70 27.68
N GLY A 32 -12.16 -0.63 28.42
CA GLY A 32 -11.34 0.57 28.48
C GLY A 32 -11.68 1.66 27.45
N PHE A 33 -12.65 1.43 26.58
CA PHE A 33 -13.27 2.49 25.80
C PHE A 33 -14.31 3.26 26.62
N GLN A 34 -14.26 4.60 26.52
CA GLN A 34 -15.25 5.48 27.12
C GLN A 34 -16.38 5.71 26.15
N VAL A 35 -17.59 5.30 26.55
CA VAL A 35 -18.81 5.49 25.78
C VAL A 35 -19.58 6.67 26.36
N VAL A 36 -19.66 7.77 25.60
CA VAL A 36 -20.23 9.05 26.05
C VAL A 36 -21.47 9.39 25.20
N PRO A 37 -22.67 9.48 25.79
CA PRO A 37 -23.86 9.97 25.10
C PRO A 37 -23.70 11.43 24.67
N ILE A 38 -24.13 11.75 23.45
CA ILE A 38 -24.14 13.12 22.91
C ILE A 38 -25.53 13.47 22.38
N THR A 39 -25.83 14.76 22.17
CA THR A 39 -27.18 15.26 21.81
C THR A 39 -27.84 14.55 20.62
N ARG A 40 -27.07 13.96 19.69
CA ARG A 40 -27.58 13.23 18.52
C ARG A 40 -26.85 11.90 18.28
N GLY A 41 -26.51 11.18 19.34
CA GLY A 41 -25.94 9.83 19.23
C GLY A 41 -24.95 9.48 20.33
N LEU A 42 -23.85 8.83 19.95
CA LEU A 42 -22.88 8.24 20.85
C LEU A 42 -21.45 8.55 20.40
N LEU A 43 -20.59 8.91 21.34
CA LEU A 43 -19.16 9.06 21.15
C LEU A 43 -18.45 7.87 21.82
N VAL A 44 -17.49 7.26 21.13
CA VAL A 44 -16.60 6.24 21.71
C VAL A 44 -15.16 6.74 21.62
N HIS A 45 -14.48 6.80 22.76
CA HIS A 45 -13.11 7.30 22.90
C HIS A 45 -12.21 6.24 23.54
N GLY A 46 -10.95 6.16 23.10
CA GLY A 46 -9.93 5.26 23.65
C GLY A 46 -9.40 4.20 22.68
N GLY A 47 -9.99 4.08 21.48
CA GLY A 47 -9.42 3.30 20.37
C GLY A 47 -8.45 4.12 19.51
N GLU A 48 -7.99 3.54 18.40
CA GLU A 48 -7.08 4.18 17.43
C GLU A 48 -7.59 5.53 16.94
N SER A 49 -8.90 5.65 16.77
CA SER A 49 -9.56 6.90 16.43
C SER A 49 -10.83 7.10 17.25
N MET A 50 -11.20 8.37 17.42
CA MET A 50 -12.44 8.74 18.09
C MET A 50 -13.62 8.50 17.15
N GLU A 51 -14.59 7.72 17.61
CA GLU A 51 -15.73 7.31 16.78
C GLU A 51 -17.02 7.99 17.22
N VAL A 52 -17.77 8.50 16.25
CA VAL A 52 -19.04 9.22 16.48
C VAL A 52 -20.17 8.52 15.72
N PHE A 53 -21.05 7.86 16.46
CA PHE A 53 -22.27 7.27 15.94
C PHE A 53 -23.40 8.29 16.00
N ARG A 54 -24.11 8.50 14.88
CA ARG A 54 -25.23 9.44 14.79
C ARG A 54 -26.51 8.74 14.35
N GLY A 55 -27.64 9.31 14.73
CA GLY A 55 -28.97 8.85 14.34
C GLY A 55 -29.77 8.22 15.49
N GLN A 56 -31.00 7.81 15.17
CA GLN A 56 -31.95 7.32 16.16
C GLN A 56 -31.49 6.02 16.83
N ALA A 57 -30.96 5.07 16.04
CA ALA A 57 -30.38 3.84 16.58
C ALA A 57 -29.18 4.12 17.49
N ALA A 58 -28.33 5.09 17.15
CA ALA A 58 -27.20 5.47 18.01
C ALA A 58 -27.63 6.06 19.35
N SER A 59 -28.78 6.75 19.39
CA SER A 59 -29.26 7.44 20.60
C SER A 59 -30.09 6.52 21.51
N HIS A 60 -30.80 5.54 20.95
CA HIS A 60 -31.75 4.71 21.70
C HIS A 60 -31.39 3.22 21.74
N PHE A 61 -30.87 2.67 20.64
CA PHE A 61 -30.59 1.25 20.52
C PHE A 61 -29.18 0.90 21.03
N LEU A 62 -28.13 1.60 20.58
CA LEU A 62 -26.75 1.31 20.98
C LEU A 62 -26.53 1.34 22.51
N PRO A 63 -27.10 2.29 23.29
CA PRO A 63 -26.94 2.29 24.75
C PRO A 63 -27.51 1.05 25.45
N GLN A 64 -28.51 0.38 24.84
CA GLN A 64 -29.09 -0.86 25.34
C GLN A 64 -28.37 -2.09 24.79
N PHE A 65 -27.83 -1.99 23.57
CA PHE A 65 -27.14 -3.07 22.87
C PHE A 65 -25.72 -3.30 23.41
N ILE A 66 -24.93 -2.23 23.60
CA ILE A 66 -23.52 -2.31 24.00
C ILE A 66 -23.32 -3.09 25.31
N PRO A 67 -24.12 -2.91 26.38
CA PRO A 67 -23.96 -3.68 27.62
C PRO A 67 -24.13 -5.20 27.46
N LEU A 68 -24.77 -5.65 26.38
CA LEU A 68 -24.96 -7.08 26.09
C LEU A 68 -23.77 -7.69 25.33
N LEU A 69 -22.86 -6.85 24.81
CA LEU A 69 -21.63 -7.25 24.13
C LEU A 69 -20.54 -7.53 25.17
N ASP A 70 -20.74 -8.56 25.98
CA ASP A 70 -19.85 -8.96 27.07
C ASP A 70 -18.94 -10.16 26.69
N GLY A 71 -19.06 -10.66 25.44
CA GLY A 71 -18.33 -11.84 24.98
C GLY A 71 -18.94 -13.17 25.42
N THR A 72 -20.16 -13.18 25.97
CA THR A 72 -20.84 -14.43 26.39
C THR A 72 -21.93 -14.88 25.42
N LYS A 73 -22.52 -13.94 24.67
CA LYS A 73 -23.69 -14.15 23.81
C LYS A 73 -23.30 -14.25 22.33
N THR A 74 -23.94 -15.15 21.60
CA THR A 74 -23.82 -15.26 20.15
C THR A 74 -24.70 -14.24 19.42
N LEU A 75 -24.54 -14.13 18.10
CA LEU A 75 -25.43 -13.33 17.25
C LEU A 75 -26.92 -13.70 17.44
N ASP A 76 -27.21 -15.00 17.53
CA ASP A 76 -28.59 -15.50 17.68
C ASP A 76 -29.17 -15.16 19.07
N ASP A 77 -28.33 -15.24 20.11
CA ASP A 77 -28.70 -14.81 21.46
C ASP A 77 -29.02 -13.31 21.47
N LEU A 78 -28.17 -12.49 20.85
CA LEU A 78 -28.37 -11.04 20.75
C LEU A 78 -29.62 -10.69 19.92
N ALA A 79 -29.88 -11.38 18.81
CA ALA A 79 -31.08 -11.18 18.01
C ALA A 79 -32.35 -11.51 18.81
N THR A 80 -32.32 -12.55 19.64
CA THR A 80 -33.44 -12.94 20.50
C THR A 80 -33.77 -11.88 21.55
N HIS A 81 -32.77 -11.13 22.05
CA HIS A 81 -32.99 -10.03 22.99
C HIS A 81 -33.70 -8.81 22.36
N PHE A 82 -33.68 -8.69 21.04
CA PHE A 82 -34.22 -7.55 20.30
C PHE A 82 -35.22 -7.99 19.22
N PRO A 83 -36.38 -8.59 19.59
CA PRO A 83 -37.33 -9.17 18.64
C PRO A 83 -37.95 -8.13 17.69
N SER A 84 -37.92 -6.83 18.04
CA SER A 84 -38.38 -5.73 17.20
C SER A 84 -37.43 -5.39 16.04
N TYR A 85 -36.24 -6.00 15.98
CA TYR A 85 -35.24 -5.80 14.93
C TYR A 85 -34.99 -7.12 14.19
N SER A 86 -34.76 -7.05 12.88
CA SER A 86 -34.39 -8.25 12.12
C SER A 86 -32.98 -8.74 12.52
N PRO A 87 -32.70 -10.06 12.47
CA PRO A 87 -31.36 -10.59 12.70
C PRO A 87 -30.30 -9.92 11.80
N LEU A 88 -30.66 -9.58 10.56
CA LEU A 88 -29.81 -8.85 9.64
C LEU A 88 -29.46 -7.44 10.15
N ALA A 89 -30.42 -6.72 10.76
CA ALA A 89 -30.15 -5.41 11.33
C ALA A 89 -29.15 -5.49 12.50
N ILE A 90 -29.26 -6.51 13.35
CA ILE A 90 -28.32 -6.77 14.45
C ILE A 90 -26.93 -7.08 13.90
N LYS A 91 -26.85 -7.97 12.90
CA LYS A 91 -25.60 -8.29 12.19
C LYS A 91 -24.95 -7.05 11.58
N ASN A 92 -25.73 -6.17 10.93
CA ASN A 92 -25.23 -4.93 10.33
C ASN A 92 -24.63 -3.98 11.37
N VAL A 93 -25.25 -3.88 12.56
CA VAL A 93 -24.69 -3.07 13.66
C VAL A 93 -23.39 -3.67 14.18
N LEU A 94 -23.32 -5.00 14.38
CA LEU A 94 -22.08 -5.67 14.78
C LEU A 94 -20.97 -5.50 13.75
N ALA A 95 -21.29 -5.62 12.46
CA ALA A 95 -20.35 -5.38 11.38
C ALA A 95 -19.81 -3.94 11.40
N LEU A 96 -20.68 -2.95 11.67
CA LEU A 96 -20.24 -1.56 11.82
C LEU A 96 -19.31 -1.38 13.02
N LEU A 97 -19.68 -1.89 14.20
CA LEU A 97 -18.85 -1.78 15.41
C LEU A 97 -17.50 -2.50 15.24
N PHE A 98 -17.50 -3.69 14.64
CA PHE A 98 -16.29 -4.42 14.32
C PHE A 98 -15.43 -3.70 13.28
N ALA A 99 -16.01 -3.13 12.21
CA ALA A 99 -15.28 -2.32 11.24
C ALA A 99 -14.63 -1.06 11.86
N ARG A 100 -15.13 -0.62 13.02
CA ARG A 100 -14.63 0.52 13.78
C ARG A 100 -13.64 0.13 14.87
N GLY A 101 -13.29 -1.16 14.96
CA GLY A 101 -12.33 -1.69 15.92
C GLY A 101 -12.80 -1.68 17.36
N LEU A 102 -14.12 -1.73 17.56
CA LEU A 102 -14.72 -1.65 18.89
C LEU A 102 -15.01 -3.01 19.53
N LEU A 103 -14.85 -4.10 18.76
CA LEU A 103 -15.22 -5.44 19.19
C LEU A 103 -14.05 -6.42 19.13
N GLU A 104 -13.97 -7.30 20.13
CA GLU A 104 -13.18 -8.54 20.13
C GLU A 104 -14.09 -9.78 20.22
N ASP A 105 -13.52 -10.97 20.01
CA ASP A 105 -14.26 -12.24 20.15
C ASP A 105 -14.01 -12.90 21.52
N GLY A 106 -15.03 -12.91 22.36
CA GLY A 106 -14.97 -13.51 23.70
C GLY A 106 -14.93 -15.04 23.71
N ILE A 107 -15.09 -15.70 22.56
CA ILE A 107 -14.96 -17.17 22.49
C ILE A 107 -13.55 -17.64 22.85
N GLU A 108 -12.53 -16.83 22.55
CA GLU A 108 -11.13 -17.18 22.78
C GLU A 108 -10.72 -17.09 24.26
N ASP A 109 -11.60 -16.59 25.13
CA ASP A 109 -11.40 -16.64 26.58
C ASP A 109 -11.71 -18.04 27.14
N GLU A 110 -12.45 -18.87 26.40
CA GLU A 110 -12.81 -20.22 26.82
C GLU A 110 -11.56 -21.10 26.98
N GLY A 111 -11.37 -21.63 28.19
CA GLY A 111 -10.24 -22.51 28.50
C GLY A 111 -9.02 -21.79 29.07
N TYR A 112 -9.07 -20.47 29.27
CA TYR A 112 -8.04 -19.70 29.96
C TYR A 112 -8.55 -19.14 31.28
N ASP A 113 -7.70 -19.17 32.31
CA ASP A 113 -7.98 -18.45 33.55
C ASP A 113 -7.53 -16.99 33.40
N MET A 114 -8.48 -16.06 33.52
CA MET A 114 -8.18 -14.62 33.42
C MET A 114 -7.25 -14.16 34.55
N ALA A 115 -7.19 -14.89 35.67
CA ALA A 115 -6.25 -14.61 36.76
C ALA A 115 -4.78 -14.87 36.36
N ASP A 116 -4.54 -15.60 35.27
CA ASP A 116 -3.19 -15.83 34.75
C ASP A 116 -2.60 -14.61 34.03
N PHE A 117 -3.35 -13.52 33.89
CA PHE A 117 -2.92 -12.30 33.21
C PHE A 117 -2.93 -11.11 34.16
N ASP A 118 -1.92 -10.26 34.02
CA ASP A 118 -1.92 -8.97 34.72
C ASP A 118 -3.11 -8.11 34.22
N PRO A 119 -3.95 -7.56 35.11
CA PRO A 119 -5.14 -6.81 34.71
C PRO A 119 -4.85 -5.56 33.87
N GLU A 120 -3.74 -4.86 34.13
CA GLU A 120 -3.36 -3.65 33.39
C GLU A 120 -2.85 -4.02 32.00
N VAL A 121 -2.04 -5.08 31.91
CA VAL A 121 -1.57 -5.63 30.63
C VAL A 121 -2.76 -6.11 29.79
N LEU A 122 -3.69 -6.87 30.37
CA LEU A 122 -4.89 -7.34 29.67
C LEU A 122 -5.73 -6.16 29.14
N ALA A 123 -5.94 -5.13 29.96
CA ALA A 123 -6.67 -3.94 29.56
C ALA A 123 -5.96 -3.18 28.43
N PHE A 124 -4.63 -3.07 28.47
CA PHE A 124 -3.85 -2.48 27.38
C PHE A 124 -4.03 -3.28 26.09
N PHE A 125 -3.87 -4.61 26.14
CA PHE A 125 -3.99 -5.48 24.96
C PHE A 125 -5.38 -5.41 24.34
N ARG A 126 -6.44 -5.43 25.16
CA ARG A 126 -7.83 -5.27 24.70
C ARG A 126 -7.99 -4.04 23.81
N ARG A 127 -7.50 -2.88 24.23
CA ARG A 127 -7.58 -1.64 23.43
C ARG A 127 -6.86 -1.70 22.09
N HIS A 128 -5.88 -2.60 21.95
CA HIS A 128 -5.01 -2.71 20.78
C HIS A 128 -5.32 -3.93 19.90
N THR A 129 -6.19 -4.86 20.32
CA THR A 129 -6.52 -6.09 19.58
C THR A 129 -6.87 -5.82 18.11
N ASP A 130 -7.59 -4.74 17.85
CA ASP A 130 -8.00 -4.41 16.48
C ASP A 130 -6.89 -3.84 15.60
N LEU A 131 -5.74 -3.39 16.13
CA LEU A 131 -4.73 -2.69 15.31
C LEU A 131 -4.15 -3.56 14.19
N THR A 132 -3.98 -4.86 14.41
CA THR A 132 -3.54 -5.81 13.38
C THR A 132 -4.65 -6.75 12.93
N ARG A 133 -5.55 -7.15 13.85
CA ARG A 133 -6.51 -8.27 13.70
C ARG A 133 -5.86 -9.63 13.44
N VAL A 134 -4.58 -9.78 13.79
CA VAL A 134 -3.91 -11.09 13.77
C VAL A 134 -4.47 -11.98 14.87
N ASN A 135 -4.82 -11.37 16.02
CA ASN A 135 -5.48 -12.05 17.13
C ASN A 135 -6.95 -11.61 17.17
N ARG A 136 -7.84 -12.54 17.50
CA ARG A 136 -9.29 -12.33 17.63
C ARG A 136 -9.66 -11.69 18.97
N SER A 137 -8.82 -11.90 19.99
CA SER A 137 -8.96 -11.33 21.33
C SER A 137 -7.60 -10.94 21.91
N ALA A 138 -7.62 -10.13 22.97
CA ALA A 138 -6.43 -9.84 23.75
C ALA A 138 -5.79 -11.10 24.36
N VAL A 139 -6.62 -12.05 24.80
CA VAL A 139 -6.18 -13.31 25.44
C VAL A 139 -5.37 -14.16 24.48
N GLU A 140 -5.78 -14.25 23.21
CA GLU A 140 -5.03 -14.96 22.18
C GLU A 140 -3.63 -14.33 21.97
N GLY A 141 -3.55 -13.00 21.92
CA GLY A 141 -2.28 -12.27 21.81
C GLY A 141 -1.36 -12.46 23.02
N LEU A 142 -1.91 -12.48 24.24
CA LEU A 142 -1.15 -12.75 25.47
C LEU A 142 -0.71 -14.21 25.56
N ASN A 143 -1.53 -15.15 25.13
CA ASN A 143 -1.16 -16.57 25.08
C ASN A 143 -0.02 -16.80 24.08
N ARG A 144 0.01 -16.06 22.96
CA ARG A 144 1.14 -16.06 22.03
C ARG A 144 2.45 -15.67 22.71
N LEU A 145 2.43 -14.65 23.59
CA LEU A 145 3.60 -14.26 24.39
C LEU A 145 4.03 -15.36 25.37
N LYS A 146 3.08 -16.04 26.01
CA LYS A 146 3.34 -17.18 26.92
C LYS A 146 3.96 -18.40 26.24
N GLN A 147 4.11 -18.39 24.91
CA GLN A 147 4.79 -19.43 24.15
C GLN A 147 6.21 -19.03 23.71
N GLN A 148 6.65 -17.82 24.04
CA GLN A 148 7.94 -17.27 23.59
C GLN A 148 9.05 -17.55 24.60
N ASN A 149 10.17 -18.08 24.13
CA ASN A 149 11.41 -18.16 24.91
C ASN A 149 12.45 -17.27 24.22
N VAL A 150 12.90 -16.24 24.93
CA VAL A 150 13.76 -15.19 24.38
C VAL A 150 15.14 -15.28 25.01
N ILE A 151 16.20 -15.19 24.20
CA ILE A 151 17.53 -14.86 24.71
C ILE A 151 17.72 -13.36 24.58
N LEU A 152 18.00 -12.67 25.68
CA LEU A 152 18.38 -11.26 25.70
C LEU A 152 19.88 -11.15 25.93
N ILE A 153 20.62 -10.69 24.92
CA ILE A 153 22.06 -10.43 24.99
C ILE A 153 22.28 -8.93 25.17
N THR A 154 23.06 -8.53 26.18
CA THR A 154 23.31 -7.11 26.46
C THR A 154 24.71 -6.82 26.99
N ASP A 155 25.18 -5.59 26.81
CA ASP A 155 26.42 -5.05 27.40
C ASP A 155 26.15 -3.98 28.48
N VAL A 156 24.89 -3.76 28.86
CA VAL A 156 24.47 -2.73 29.83
C VAL A 156 23.48 -3.26 30.87
N GLU A 157 23.49 -2.66 32.06
CA GLU A 157 22.64 -3.04 33.19
C GLU A 157 21.14 -2.91 32.88
N GLN A 158 20.76 -1.97 31.99
CA GLN A 158 19.38 -1.75 31.55
C GLN A 158 18.75 -2.97 30.86
N GLY A 159 19.54 -3.93 30.36
CA GLY A 159 18.99 -5.19 29.87
C GLY A 159 18.20 -5.96 30.94
N LYS A 160 18.51 -5.77 32.24
CA LYS A 160 17.67 -6.32 33.32
C LYS A 160 16.27 -5.71 33.36
N SER A 161 16.14 -4.43 33.00
CA SER A 161 14.83 -3.78 32.87
C SER A 161 14.06 -4.35 31.69
N VAL A 162 14.73 -4.55 30.54
CA VAL A 162 14.10 -5.17 29.35
C VAL A 162 13.62 -6.58 29.68
N GLN A 163 14.46 -7.38 30.34
CA GLN A 163 14.11 -8.73 30.80
C GLN A 163 12.86 -8.70 31.69
N LYS A 164 12.86 -7.82 32.70
CA LYS A 164 11.75 -7.69 33.65
C LYS A 164 10.44 -7.34 32.93
N GLU A 165 10.47 -6.40 32.00
CA GLU A 165 9.24 -6.00 31.31
C GLU A 165 8.73 -7.07 30.36
N LEU A 166 9.60 -7.77 29.63
CA LEU A 166 9.17 -8.88 28.79
C LEU A 166 8.50 -10.00 29.61
N LEU A 167 9.06 -10.34 30.78
CA LEU A 167 8.43 -11.29 31.70
C LEU A 167 7.10 -10.76 32.25
N HIS A 168 7.03 -9.47 32.61
CA HIS A 168 5.82 -8.84 33.14
C HIS A 168 4.66 -8.85 32.15
N VAL A 169 4.91 -8.58 30.87
CA VAL A 169 3.87 -8.63 29.82
C VAL A 169 3.47 -10.06 29.42
N GLY A 170 4.19 -11.08 29.91
CA GLY A 170 3.81 -12.49 29.78
C GLY A 170 4.68 -13.34 28.84
N VAL A 171 5.88 -12.90 28.47
CA VAL A 171 6.87 -13.78 27.81
C VAL A 171 7.24 -14.92 28.76
N LYS A 172 7.26 -16.16 28.26
CA LYS A 172 7.43 -17.37 29.09
C LYS A 172 8.77 -17.41 29.80
N ASP A 173 9.85 -17.19 29.05
CA ASP A 173 11.21 -17.22 29.55
C ASP A 173 12.06 -16.18 28.81
N VAL A 174 12.91 -15.50 29.57
CA VAL A 174 13.85 -14.50 29.04
C VAL A 174 15.22 -14.73 29.68
N GLN A 175 16.09 -15.41 28.95
CA GLN A 175 17.46 -15.69 29.39
C GLN A 175 18.34 -14.47 29.15
N LEU A 176 18.88 -13.88 30.23
CA LEU A 176 19.80 -12.75 30.14
C LEU A 176 21.25 -13.24 30.00
N LEU A 177 21.92 -12.83 28.92
CA LEU A 177 23.31 -13.16 28.60
C LEU A 177 24.10 -11.87 28.29
N SER A 178 25.42 -11.96 28.43
CA SER A 178 26.38 -11.01 27.89
C SER A 178 26.90 -11.47 26.52
N MET A 179 27.54 -10.56 25.78
CA MET A 179 28.21 -10.91 24.51
C MET A 179 29.42 -11.86 24.68
N GLU A 180 29.86 -12.13 25.90
CA GLU A 180 30.96 -13.06 26.21
C GLU A 180 30.46 -14.47 26.55
N ASP A 181 29.16 -14.65 26.80
CA ASP A 181 28.60 -15.93 27.20
C ASP A 181 28.36 -16.85 26.00
N GLU A 182 28.41 -18.17 26.27
CA GLU A 182 28.03 -19.17 25.27
C GLU A 182 26.52 -19.17 25.03
N ILE A 183 26.12 -19.25 23.75
CA ILE A 183 24.72 -19.17 23.35
C ILE A 183 24.21 -20.55 22.97
N TYR A 184 23.19 -21.02 23.67
CA TYR A 184 22.53 -22.30 23.43
C TYR A 184 21.15 -22.08 22.83
N LEU A 185 21.02 -22.36 21.53
CA LEU A 185 19.81 -22.10 20.75
C LEU A 185 18.82 -23.29 20.73
N GLN A 186 18.43 -23.78 21.90
CA GLN A 186 17.43 -24.84 22.03
C GLN A 186 16.09 -24.25 22.51
N ASP A 187 15.00 -24.57 21.82
CA ASP A 187 13.64 -24.11 22.14
C ASP A 187 13.48 -22.57 22.20
N ILE A 188 14.34 -21.83 21.50
CA ILE A 188 14.35 -20.36 21.43
C ILE A 188 13.50 -19.85 20.27
N THR A 189 12.66 -18.84 20.52
CA THR A 189 11.83 -18.20 19.49
C THR A 189 12.44 -16.92 18.94
N LEU A 190 13.20 -16.18 19.74
CA LEU A 190 13.86 -14.94 19.34
C LEU A 190 15.15 -14.72 20.14
N VAL A 191 16.21 -14.28 19.47
CA VAL A 191 17.37 -13.66 20.14
C VAL A 191 17.25 -12.14 20.04
N LEU A 192 17.14 -11.46 21.16
CA LEU A 192 17.16 -10.00 21.26
C LEU A 192 18.56 -9.54 21.67
N VAL A 193 19.16 -8.65 20.88
CA VAL A 193 20.46 -8.05 21.18
C VAL A 193 20.24 -6.57 21.54
N PHE A 194 20.57 -6.18 22.77
CA PHE A 194 20.43 -4.81 23.28
C PHE A 194 21.80 -4.22 23.69
N LEU A 195 22.36 -3.33 22.86
CA LEU A 195 23.74 -2.87 23.01
C LEU A 195 23.89 -1.33 23.14
N ALA A 196 24.83 -0.88 23.96
CA ALA A 196 25.30 0.51 23.99
C ALA A 196 26.68 0.70 23.34
N ALA A 197 27.41 -0.39 23.07
CA ALA A 197 28.72 -0.36 22.41
C ALA A 197 28.77 -1.28 21.18
N HIS A 198 27.81 -1.16 20.27
CA HIS A 198 27.67 -2.01 19.07
C HIS A 198 28.98 -2.25 18.30
N SER A 199 29.77 -1.20 18.04
CA SER A 199 31.01 -1.29 17.26
C SER A 199 32.04 -2.26 17.84
N ARG A 200 32.05 -2.45 19.17
CA ARG A 200 32.93 -3.40 19.88
C ARG A 200 32.64 -4.86 19.52
N TYR A 201 31.41 -5.17 19.10
CA TYR A 201 30.91 -6.55 19.00
C TYR A 201 30.68 -7.02 17.57
N THR A 202 31.09 -6.24 16.57
CA THR A 202 30.87 -6.54 15.14
C THR A 202 31.14 -7.98 14.74
N SER A 203 32.34 -8.52 15.04
CA SER A 203 32.70 -9.89 14.65
C SER A 203 31.86 -10.96 15.36
N LYS A 204 31.46 -10.70 16.61
CA LYS A 204 30.59 -11.60 17.36
C LYS A 204 29.15 -11.58 16.84
N LEU A 205 28.67 -10.42 16.40
CA LEU A 205 27.36 -10.30 15.76
C LEU A 205 27.32 -11.02 14.41
N GLN A 206 28.42 -11.03 13.65
CA GLN A 206 28.54 -11.85 12.44
C GLN A 206 28.49 -13.36 12.77
N GLU A 207 29.15 -13.78 13.84
CA GLU A 207 29.09 -15.17 14.30
C GLU A 207 27.68 -15.55 14.78
N LEU A 208 27.05 -14.70 15.59
CA LEU A 208 25.66 -14.87 16.02
C LEU A 208 24.73 -15.02 14.82
N ASP A 209 24.85 -14.14 13.83
CA ASP A 209 24.05 -14.15 12.61
C ASP A 209 24.20 -15.46 11.82
N ARG A 210 25.42 -16.03 11.79
CA ARG A 210 25.67 -17.35 11.19
C ARG A 210 24.97 -18.46 11.98
N VAL A 211 25.15 -18.52 13.29
CA VAL A 211 24.59 -19.57 14.15
C VAL A 211 23.05 -19.53 14.17
N CYS A 212 22.47 -18.33 14.31
CA CYS A 212 21.04 -18.10 14.18
C CYS A 212 20.52 -18.51 12.80
N GLY A 213 21.23 -18.14 11.73
CA GLY A 213 20.89 -18.51 10.36
C GLY A 213 20.87 -20.02 10.12
N GLU A 214 21.86 -20.76 10.64
CA GLU A 214 21.94 -22.22 10.54
C GLU A 214 20.81 -22.93 11.30
N LYS A 215 20.33 -22.33 12.38
CA LYS A 215 19.23 -22.87 13.21
C LYS A 215 17.85 -22.39 12.79
N GLY A 216 17.76 -21.44 11.86
CA GLY A 216 16.51 -20.80 11.46
C GLY A 216 15.87 -20.00 12.60
N ILE A 217 16.66 -19.49 13.54
CA ILE A 217 16.18 -18.69 14.68
C ILE A 217 16.38 -17.21 14.32
N PRO A 218 15.32 -16.40 14.35
CA PRO A 218 15.45 -14.99 14.07
C PRO A 218 16.09 -14.24 15.23
N TRP A 219 16.72 -13.11 14.93
CA TRP A 219 17.23 -12.22 15.96
C TRP A 219 16.99 -10.75 15.66
N LEU A 220 16.79 -9.95 16.70
CA LEU A 220 16.49 -8.51 16.60
C LEU A 220 17.62 -7.71 17.22
N LEU A 221 18.18 -6.77 16.46
CA LEU A 221 19.15 -5.80 16.97
C LEU A 221 18.43 -4.58 17.55
N SER A 222 18.84 -4.17 18.74
CA SER A 222 18.51 -2.90 19.36
C SER A 222 19.82 -2.29 19.89
N MET A 223 20.11 -1.05 19.52
CA MET A 223 21.31 -0.37 19.99
C MET A 223 21.08 1.10 20.30
N VAL A 224 21.94 1.64 21.16
CA VAL A 224 21.93 3.05 21.56
C VAL A 224 23.35 3.60 21.37
N ASP A 225 23.45 4.75 20.73
CA ASP A 225 24.68 5.54 20.68
C ASP A 225 24.45 6.92 21.31
N GLY A 226 25.45 7.80 21.24
CA GLY A 226 25.41 9.14 21.84
C GLY A 226 24.26 10.02 21.33
N GLU A 227 23.80 9.81 20.09
CA GLU A 227 22.82 10.67 19.43
C GLU A 227 21.53 9.91 19.05
N ASN A 228 21.61 8.59 18.85
CA ASN A 228 20.53 7.81 18.24
C ASN A 228 20.22 6.52 19.00
N GLY A 229 18.94 6.15 18.97
CA GLY A 229 18.44 4.83 19.29
C GLY A 229 18.05 4.10 18.02
N VAL A 230 18.41 2.83 17.91
CA VAL A 230 18.15 2.02 16.72
C VAL A 230 17.54 0.70 17.14
N ILE A 231 16.47 0.30 16.46
CA ILE A 231 15.88 -1.02 16.64
C ILE A 231 15.53 -1.58 15.27
N GLY A 232 15.81 -2.86 15.10
CA GLY A 232 15.95 -3.47 13.81
C GLY A 232 17.41 -3.40 13.29
N PRO A 233 17.73 -4.24 12.30
CA PRO A 233 16.80 -5.12 11.61
C PRO A 233 16.40 -6.33 12.46
N TYR A 234 15.18 -6.81 12.24
CA TYR A 234 14.81 -8.18 12.54
C TYR A 234 15.46 -9.05 11.46
N LEU A 235 16.38 -9.92 11.84
CA LEU A 235 17.20 -10.74 10.95
C LEU A 235 16.65 -12.15 10.93
N ASP A 236 16.11 -12.51 9.77
CA ASP A 236 15.55 -13.81 9.45
C ASP A 236 15.92 -14.13 8.01
N ARG A 237 16.62 -15.25 7.80
CA ARG A 237 17.14 -15.67 6.49
C ARG A 237 16.04 -15.92 5.46
N SER A 238 14.85 -16.30 5.93
CA SER A 238 13.70 -16.54 5.07
C SER A 238 12.98 -15.25 4.66
N LEU A 239 13.26 -14.13 5.34
CA LEU A 239 12.45 -12.93 5.26
C LEU A 239 13.22 -11.65 4.93
N THR A 240 14.22 -11.27 5.73
CA THR A 240 14.83 -9.94 5.67
C THR A 240 16.22 -9.94 5.05
N GLY A 241 17.17 -10.62 5.66
CA GLY A 241 18.58 -10.64 5.24
C GLY A 241 19.52 -11.01 6.37
N CYS A 242 20.82 -10.86 6.10
CA CYS A 242 21.89 -11.12 7.06
C CYS A 242 22.45 -9.84 7.68
N TYR A 243 23.20 -10.00 8.76
CA TYR A 243 23.89 -8.91 9.43
C TYR A 243 24.91 -8.23 8.51
N ASP A 244 25.62 -8.97 7.65
CA ASP A 244 26.55 -8.34 6.68
C ASP A 244 25.83 -7.47 5.65
N CYS A 245 24.63 -7.87 5.21
CA CYS A 245 23.80 -7.03 4.36
C CYS A 245 23.36 -5.78 5.13
N PHE A 246 23.01 -5.92 6.41
CA PHE A 246 22.68 -4.77 7.24
C PHE A 246 23.86 -3.80 7.38
N GLN A 247 25.06 -4.29 7.65
CA GLN A 247 26.28 -3.48 7.69
C GLN A 247 26.54 -2.75 6.37
N ALA A 248 26.32 -3.40 5.23
CA ALA A 248 26.44 -2.74 3.93
C ALA A 248 25.33 -1.70 3.65
N ASN A 249 24.19 -1.79 4.33
CA ASN A 249 23.07 -0.86 4.20
C ASN A 249 23.10 0.29 5.23
N LEU A 250 23.96 0.23 6.25
CA LEU A 250 24.05 1.23 7.31
C LEU A 250 24.50 2.58 6.72
N LYS A 251 23.63 3.60 6.82
CA LYS A 251 23.88 4.96 6.32
C LYS A 251 24.25 5.96 7.42
N TRP A 252 24.45 5.50 8.64
CA TRP A 252 24.97 6.29 9.76
C TRP A 252 26.11 5.54 10.45
N GLU A 253 26.97 6.30 11.12
CA GLU A 253 28.00 5.77 12.00
C GLU A 253 27.61 6.06 13.45
N PRO A 254 27.63 5.05 14.35
CA PRO A 254 27.40 5.29 15.77
C PRO A 254 28.42 6.30 16.31
N ARG A 255 27.94 7.34 17.01
CA ARG A 255 28.79 8.42 17.53
C ARG A 255 28.63 8.56 19.04
N GLY A 256 29.70 8.95 19.71
CA GLY A 256 29.66 9.33 21.12
C GLY A 256 29.39 8.16 22.08
N ILE A 257 29.32 8.50 23.36
CA ILE A 257 28.95 7.56 24.43
C ILE A 257 27.48 7.85 24.78
N PRO A 258 26.60 6.84 24.77
CA PRO A 258 25.19 7.05 25.11
C PRO A 258 25.02 7.55 26.56
N LEU A 259 24.11 8.50 26.74
CA LEU A 259 23.69 8.95 28.07
C LEU A 259 22.83 7.86 28.72
N VAL A 260 22.94 7.71 30.04
CA VAL A 260 22.16 6.72 30.81
C VAL A 260 20.66 6.89 30.57
N GLU A 261 20.18 8.14 30.50
CA GLU A 261 18.77 8.45 30.20
C GLU A 261 18.32 7.99 28.81
N HIS A 262 19.20 8.05 27.80
CA HIS A 262 18.92 7.54 26.46
C HIS A 262 18.82 6.01 26.48
N ILE A 263 19.72 5.33 27.21
CA ILE A 263 19.69 3.87 27.36
C ILE A 263 18.42 3.44 28.09
N ASP A 264 18.05 4.12 29.18
CA ASP A 264 16.85 3.82 29.96
C ASP A 264 15.58 3.98 29.11
N TRP A 265 15.44 5.09 28.40
CA TRP A 265 14.30 5.32 27.53
C TRP A 265 14.25 4.31 26.38
N TRP A 266 15.39 4.03 25.74
CA TRP A 266 15.46 3.07 24.64
C TRP A 266 15.16 1.65 25.10
N ALA A 267 15.57 1.24 26.30
CA ALA A 267 15.22 -0.06 26.88
C ALA A 267 13.70 -0.25 26.99
N GLN A 268 12.96 0.79 27.41
CA GLN A 268 11.49 0.74 27.46
C GLN A 268 10.88 0.68 26.06
N PHE A 269 11.39 1.50 25.13
CA PHE A 269 10.95 1.47 23.74
C PHE A 269 11.19 0.08 23.10
N THR A 270 12.35 -0.52 23.33
CA THR A 270 12.70 -1.87 22.85
C THR A 270 11.77 -2.92 23.44
N SER A 271 11.48 -2.86 24.73
CA SER A 271 10.55 -3.79 25.39
C SER A 271 9.16 -3.74 24.74
N MET A 272 8.66 -2.53 24.48
CA MET A 272 7.38 -2.32 23.79
C MET A 272 7.41 -2.89 22.36
N GLN A 273 8.45 -2.61 21.57
CA GLN A 273 8.54 -3.09 20.19
C GLN A 273 8.67 -4.61 20.09
N VAL A 274 9.43 -5.24 20.99
CA VAL A 274 9.55 -6.70 21.08
C VAL A 274 8.21 -7.32 21.48
N THR A 275 7.49 -6.69 22.41
CA THR A 275 6.13 -7.11 22.77
C THR A 275 5.20 -7.07 21.56
N TYR A 276 5.24 -6.02 20.74
CA TYR A 276 4.45 -5.93 19.50
C TYR A 276 4.85 -6.98 18.46
N LEU A 277 6.15 -7.22 18.29
CA LEU A 277 6.67 -8.24 17.38
C LEU A 277 6.15 -9.63 17.75
N LEU A 278 6.30 -10.02 19.02
CA LEU A 278 5.98 -11.35 19.50
C LEU A 278 4.47 -11.59 19.65
N SER A 279 3.73 -10.60 20.14
CA SER A 279 2.27 -10.71 20.33
C SER A 279 1.47 -10.51 19.05
N ARG A 280 2.05 -9.80 18.05
CA ARG A 280 1.35 -9.34 16.84
C ARG A 280 0.13 -8.45 17.14
N MET A 281 0.09 -7.79 18.29
CA MET A 281 -1.04 -6.94 18.72
C MET A 281 -1.00 -5.53 18.13
N ALA A 282 0.16 -5.08 17.69
CA ALA A 282 0.32 -3.82 16.97
C ALA A 282 1.22 -4.06 15.73
N PRO A 283 1.15 -3.18 14.72
CA PRO A 283 2.02 -3.28 13.55
C PRO A 283 3.49 -3.39 13.99
N SER A 284 4.12 -4.48 13.59
CA SER A 284 5.50 -4.79 13.97
C SER A 284 6.49 -4.21 12.98
N MET A 285 7.65 -3.84 13.50
CA MET A 285 8.84 -3.40 12.77
C MET A 285 9.66 -4.55 12.16
N ALA A 286 9.13 -5.78 12.08
CA ALA A 286 9.87 -6.91 11.53
C ALA A 286 10.47 -6.68 10.12
N LEU A 287 9.90 -5.78 9.33
CA LEU A 287 10.39 -5.45 7.98
C LEU A 287 11.11 -4.11 7.87
N GLU A 288 11.20 -3.34 8.97
CA GLU A 288 11.76 -1.99 8.98
C GLU A 288 12.58 -1.76 10.25
N SER A 289 13.77 -1.21 10.12
CA SER A 289 14.49 -0.63 11.25
C SER A 289 13.96 0.78 11.54
N ILE A 290 13.88 1.14 12.82
CA ILE A 290 13.66 2.51 13.27
C ILE A 290 14.97 3.09 13.76
N ILE A 291 15.21 4.34 13.35
CA ILE A 291 16.34 5.18 13.73
C ILE A 291 15.73 6.39 14.40
N PHE A 292 15.99 6.56 15.69
CA PHE A 292 15.46 7.65 16.48
C PHE A 292 16.57 8.59 16.86
N ASP A 293 16.40 9.87 16.56
CA ASP A 293 17.34 10.94 16.91
C ASP A 293 16.86 11.58 18.22
N PHE A 294 17.64 11.42 19.29
CA PHE A 294 17.27 11.88 20.64
C PHE A 294 17.21 13.40 20.74
N ASP A 295 18.07 14.11 20.02
CA ASP A 295 18.14 15.58 20.04
C ASP A 295 16.99 16.21 19.26
N LYS A 296 16.68 15.66 18.08
CA LYS A 296 15.60 16.17 17.21
C LYS A 296 14.23 15.63 17.58
N TRP A 297 14.17 14.61 18.43
CA TRP A 297 12.95 13.87 18.75
C TRP A 297 12.20 13.39 17.50
N SER A 298 12.96 12.84 16.55
CA SER A 298 12.47 12.45 15.23
C SER A 298 12.87 11.03 14.90
N GLN A 299 12.07 10.35 14.08
CA GLN A 299 12.38 8.99 13.65
C GLN A 299 12.44 8.87 12.12
N LYS A 300 13.29 7.95 11.66
CA LYS A 300 13.36 7.49 10.27
C LYS A 300 13.18 5.97 10.25
N LYS A 301 12.57 5.49 9.17
CA LYS A 301 12.39 4.07 8.92
C LYS A 301 13.29 3.65 7.76
N GLN A 302 13.90 2.48 7.88
CA GLN A 302 14.76 1.92 6.85
C GLN A 302 14.51 0.42 6.71
N ARG A 303 14.20 -0.03 5.50
CA ARG A 303 14.07 -1.47 5.20
C ARG A 303 15.44 -2.05 4.83
N LEU A 304 15.75 -3.21 5.38
CA LEU A 304 16.93 -3.98 4.98
C LEU A 304 16.74 -4.55 3.57
N VAL A 305 17.73 -4.37 2.70
CA VAL A 305 17.75 -4.94 1.35
C VAL A 305 18.96 -5.87 1.22
N CYS A 306 18.71 -7.15 0.98
CA CYS A 306 19.76 -8.14 0.72
C CYS A 306 20.60 -7.73 -0.49
N ARG A 307 21.92 -7.82 -0.39
CA ARG A 307 22.81 -7.66 -1.55
C ARG A 307 22.62 -8.85 -2.49
N PRO A 308 22.32 -8.62 -3.79
CA PRO A 308 22.30 -9.69 -4.78
C PRO A 308 23.64 -10.45 -4.78
N GLY A 309 23.60 -11.77 -4.52
CA GLY A 309 24.80 -12.60 -4.49
C GLY A 309 25.50 -12.68 -3.13
N CYS A 310 24.87 -12.17 -2.06
CA CYS A 310 25.42 -12.32 -0.71
C CYS A 310 25.56 -13.80 -0.35
N PRO A 311 26.75 -14.30 0.03
CA PRO A 311 26.96 -15.72 0.31
C PRO A 311 26.15 -16.23 1.51
N ASN A 312 25.76 -15.32 2.41
CA ASN A 312 25.10 -15.68 3.67
C ASN A 312 23.58 -15.73 3.56
N CYS A 313 22.94 -14.88 2.74
CA CYS A 313 21.47 -14.82 2.69
C CYS A 313 20.88 -14.78 1.28
N MET A 314 21.69 -14.61 0.24
CA MET A 314 21.21 -14.60 -1.15
C MET A 314 22.30 -15.08 -2.12
N PRO A 315 22.80 -16.33 -1.95
CA PRO A 315 23.88 -16.85 -2.78
C PRO A 315 23.40 -16.96 -4.23
N MET A 316 24.20 -16.44 -5.16
CA MET A 316 23.97 -16.54 -6.60
C MET A 316 25.29 -16.82 -7.30
N ASP A 317 25.29 -17.76 -8.24
CA ASP A 317 26.51 -18.13 -8.95
C ASP A 317 27.01 -16.97 -9.82
N GLY A 318 28.28 -16.61 -9.65
CA GLY A 318 28.96 -15.61 -10.50
C GLY A 318 28.56 -14.15 -10.27
N LEU A 319 27.74 -13.85 -9.26
CA LEU A 319 27.36 -12.47 -8.91
C LEU A 319 27.55 -12.23 -7.42
N THR A 320 28.23 -11.14 -7.05
CA THR A 320 28.27 -10.62 -5.69
C THR A 320 28.30 -9.10 -5.77
N ALA A 321 27.13 -8.48 -5.67
CA ALA A 321 27.02 -7.03 -5.72
C ALA A 321 27.61 -6.39 -4.46
N GLU A 322 28.34 -5.29 -4.63
CA GLU A 322 28.82 -4.49 -3.51
C GLU A 322 27.66 -3.85 -2.75
N ALA A 323 26.66 -3.34 -3.48
CA ALA A 323 25.45 -2.73 -2.95
C ALA A 323 24.22 -3.09 -3.83
N PRO A 324 23.00 -3.08 -3.28
CA PRO A 324 21.80 -3.29 -4.07
C PRO A 324 21.50 -2.07 -4.97
N GLU A 325 21.15 -2.32 -6.23
CA GLU A 325 20.72 -1.26 -7.16
C GLU A 325 19.40 -0.62 -6.71
N ILE A 326 19.15 0.64 -7.14
CA ILE A 326 17.97 1.40 -6.71
C ILE A 326 16.65 0.76 -7.15
N ALA A 327 16.59 0.20 -8.36
CA ALA A 327 15.41 -0.51 -8.87
C ALA A 327 15.10 -1.75 -8.02
N TYR A 328 16.13 -2.51 -7.64
CA TYR A 328 15.99 -3.65 -6.77
C TYR A 328 15.57 -3.24 -5.34
N CYS A 329 16.14 -2.15 -4.81
CA CYS A 329 15.71 -1.59 -3.53
C CYS A 329 14.23 -1.20 -3.55
N PHE A 330 13.78 -0.52 -4.61
CA PHE A 330 12.37 -0.14 -4.79
C PHE A 330 11.46 -1.37 -4.77
N GLU A 331 11.78 -2.40 -5.55
CA GLU A 331 11.02 -3.65 -5.60
C GLU A 331 10.93 -4.33 -4.23
N LYS A 332 12.04 -4.36 -3.46
CA LYS A 332 12.03 -4.89 -2.09
C LYS A 332 11.24 -4.03 -1.12
N MET A 333 11.24 -2.70 -1.29
CA MET A 333 10.48 -1.79 -0.42
C MET A 333 8.97 -1.94 -0.57
N ILE A 334 8.50 -2.16 -1.80
CA ILE A 334 7.07 -2.29 -2.09
C ILE A 334 6.56 -3.74 -2.01
N ALA A 335 7.44 -4.72 -1.81
CA ALA A 335 7.06 -6.11 -1.69
C ALA A 335 6.19 -6.33 -0.44
N PHE A 336 5.08 -7.06 -0.64
CA PHE A 336 4.21 -7.48 0.45
C PHE A 336 4.99 -8.29 1.49
N PRO A 337 4.63 -8.16 2.78
CA PRO A 337 5.06 -9.10 3.80
C PRO A 337 4.70 -10.53 3.41
N PRO A 338 5.46 -11.55 3.85
CA PRO A 338 4.95 -12.91 3.89
C PRO A 338 3.67 -12.99 4.70
N LYS A 339 2.88 -14.04 4.46
CA LYS A 339 1.58 -14.24 5.08
C LYS A 339 1.61 -14.13 6.61
N ASP A 340 2.65 -14.65 7.25
CA ASP A 340 2.79 -14.66 8.71
C ASP A 340 3.02 -13.26 9.30
N PHE A 341 3.38 -12.29 8.46
CA PHE A 341 3.58 -10.89 8.83
C PHE A 341 2.54 -9.94 8.23
N LEU A 342 1.53 -10.44 7.51
CA LEU A 342 0.41 -9.63 7.04
C LEU A 342 -0.48 -9.23 8.21
N ASP A 343 -0.89 -7.97 8.24
CA ASP A 343 -1.90 -7.47 9.17
C ASP A 343 -3.26 -7.45 8.46
N PRO A 344 -4.23 -8.31 8.82
CA PRO A 344 -5.53 -8.36 8.17
C PRO A 344 -6.28 -7.02 8.12
N LYS A 345 -6.09 -6.15 9.12
CA LYS A 345 -6.71 -4.81 9.13
C LYS A 345 -6.27 -3.93 7.96
N ALA A 346 -5.06 -4.11 7.42
CA ALA A 346 -4.58 -3.33 6.28
C ALA A 346 -5.48 -3.50 5.04
N HIS A 347 -6.12 -4.65 4.87
CA HIS A 347 -7.05 -4.93 3.77
C HIS A 347 -8.36 -4.12 3.86
N GLN A 348 -8.76 -3.67 5.05
CA GLN A 348 -10.02 -2.92 5.24
C GLN A 348 -9.94 -1.47 4.76
N MET A 349 -8.73 -0.95 4.57
CA MET A 349 -8.49 0.38 4.01
C MET A 349 -9.09 0.53 2.59
N HIS A 350 -9.39 -0.57 1.90
CA HIS A 350 -10.05 -0.56 0.59
C HIS A 350 -11.50 -0.03 0.63
N TYR A 351 -12.20 -0.11 1.77
CA TYR A 351 -13.61 0.31 1.89
C TYR A 351 -13.79 1.75 2.39
N LYS A 352 -12.72 2.53 2.57
CA LYS A 352 -12.85 3.95 2.90
C LYS A 352 -13.57 4.69 1.77
N SER A 353 -14.68 5.34 2.07
CA SER A 353 -15.47 6.09 1.09
C SER A 353 -14.69 7.23 0.40
N SER A 354 -13.60 7.70 1.00
CA SER A 354 -12.65 8.63 0.37
C SER A 354 -12.02 8.06 -0.91
N ASN A 355 -11.86 6.74 -1.02
CA ASN A 355 -11.28 6.10 -2.22
C ASN A 355 -12.26 6.12 -3.40
N ILE A 356 -13.57 6.15 -3.15
CA ILE A 356 -14.59 6.20 -4.21
C ILE A 356 -14.51 7.56 -4.92
N THR A 357 -14.41 8.66 -4.18
CA THR A 357 -14.31 10.00 -4.77
C THR A 357 -13.08 10.13 -5.67
N LEU A 358 -11.95 9.49 -5.32
CA LEU A 358 -10.75 9.49 -6.18
C LEU A 358 -10.99 8.89 -7.56
N SER A 359 -11.94 7.95 -7.70
CA SER A 359 -12.24 7.36 -9.01
C SER A 359 -12.91 8.34 -9.98
N TYR A 360 -13.58 9.38 -9.45
CA TYR A 360 -14.25 10.44 -10.23
C TYR A 360 -13.36 11.65 -10.49
N ASP A 361 -12.22 11.75 -9.81
CA ASP A 361 -11.28 12.84 -10.00
C ASP A 361 -10.60 12.70 -11.37
N SER A 362 -10.53 13.79 -12.13
CA SER A 362 -9.88 13.82 -13.45
C SER A 362 -9.28 15.20 -13.71
N LYS A 363 -8.06 15.22 -14.25
CA LYS A 363 -7.42 16.45 -14.72
C LYS A 363 -8.24 17.05 -15.87
N GLU A 364 -8.41 18.36 -15.84
CA GLU A 364 -9.13 19.15 -16.86
C GLU A 364 -8.35 20.46 -17.13
N TYR A 365 -8.53 21.02 -18.32
CA TYR A 365 -7.97 22.30 -18.74
C TYR A 365 -9.13 23.25 -19.10
N PRO A 366 -9.84 23.81 -18.10
CA PRO A 366 -11.10 24.53 -18.32
C PRO A 366 -10.95 25.84 -19.12
N SER A 367 -9.74 26.41 -19.16
CA SER A 367 -9.44 27.64 -19.91
C SER A 367 -8.93 27.38 -21.33
N SER A 368 -8.67 26.12 -21.68
CA SER A 368 -8.15 25.76 -23.01
C SER A 368 -9.28 25.65 -24.03
N PRO A 369 -9.04 26.00 -25.31
CA PRO A 369 -9.94 25.63 -26.39
C PRO A 369 -10.09 24.10 -26.44
N VAL A 370 -11.33 23.62 -26.50
CA VAL A 370 -11.66 22.19 -26.53
C VAL A 370 -12.24 21.79 -27.88
N ILE A 371 -11.99 20.54 -28.27
CA ILE A 371 -12.57 19.89 -29.44
C ILE A 371 -13.29 18.65 -28.94
N SER A 372 -14.62 18.63 -29.08
CA SER A 372 -15.43 17.46 -28.72
C SER A 372 -15.15 16.31 -29.67
N LEU A 373 -15.00 15.10 -29.12
CA LEU A 373 -14.74 13.90 -29.90
C LEU A 373 -16.05 13.17 -30.25
N PRO A 374 -16.09 12.39 -31.35
CA PRO A 374 -17.27 11.62 -31.73
C PRO A 374 -17.73 10.68 -30.59
N GLY A 375 -19.01 10.69 -30.27
CA GLY A 375 -19.58 9.84 -29.21
C GLY A 375 -19.52 8.34 -29.56
N GLU A 376 -19.78 7.46 -28.58
CA GLU A 376 -19.59 6.00 -28.74
C GLU A 376 -20.29 5.38 -29.97
N GLY A 377 -21.46 5.90 -30.36
CA GLY A 377 -22.22 5.46 -31.53
C GLY A 377 -21.65 5.90 -32.89
N GLU A 378 -20.76 6.90 -32.90
CA GLU A 378 -20.10 7.45 -34.10
C GLU A 378 -18.65 6.96 -34.26
N LEU A 379 -18.12 6.31 -33.22
CA LEU A 379 -16.74 5.82 -33.21
C LEU A 379 -16.56 4.63 -34.16
N VAL A 380 -15.54 4.71 -35.00
CA VAL A 380 -15.14 3.64 -35.94
C VAL A 380 -14.93 2.32 -35.19
N VAL A 381 -15.45 1.23 -35.73
CA VAL A 381 -15.33 -0.12 -35.14
C VAL A 381 -14.05 -0.79 -35.66
N PRO A 382 -13.12 -1.21 -34.78
CA PRO A 382 -11.95 -1.97 -35.19
C PRO A 382 -12.37 -3.30 -35.84
N LYS A 383 -11.74 -3.67 -36.96
CA LYS A 383 -11.90 -4.99 -37.56
C LYS A 383 -11.20 -6.04 -36.69
N GLY A 384 -11.72 -7.28 -36.72
CA GLY A 384 -11.14 -8.38 -35.96
C GLY A 384 -11.47 -8.34 -34.47
N ASN A 385 -10.67 -9.02 -33.66
CA ASN A 385 -10.79 -9.04 -32.21
C ASN A 385 -9.44 -8.69 -31.56
N PHE A 386 -9.46 -8.45 -30.26
CA PHE A 386 -8.28 -8.03 -29.49
C PHE A 386 -7.06 -8.93 -29.74
N LEU A 387 -7.21 -10.26 -29.61
CA LEU A 387 -6.09 -11.20 -29.76
C LEU A 387 -5.54 -11.21 -31.19
N LYS A 388 -6.42 -11.20 -32.20
CA LYS A 388 -6.00 -11.16 -33.60
C LYS A 388 -5.21 -9.88 -33.89
N ASN A 389 -5.68 -8.74 -33.41
CA ASN A 389 -5.08 -7.46 -33.73
C ASN A 389 -3.77 -7.21 -32.97
N LEU A 390 -3.65 -7.75 -31.76
CA LEU A 390 -2.44 -7.60 -30.94
C LEU A 390 -1.28 -8.45 -31.47
N PHE A 391 -1.56 -9.66 -31.95
CA PHE A 391 -0.54 -10.62 -32.42
C PHE A 391 -0.42 -10.72 -33.95
N ALA A 392 -1.10 -9.84 -34.70
CA ALA A 392 -0.98 -9.83 -36.15
C ALA A 392 0.42 -9.37 -36.58
N SER A 393 1.10 -10.21 -37.38
CA SER A 393 2.30 -9.83 -38.13
C SER A 393 1.92 -8.93 -39.30
N SER A 394 1.64 -7.65 -39.03
CA SER A 394 1.18 -6.62 -39.98
C SER A 394 -0.16 -6.92 -40.69
N PRO A 395 -1.20 -6.08 -40.53
CA PRO A 395 -2.48 -6.31 -41.20
C PRO A 395 -2.41 -5.90 -42.69
N GLU A 396 -1.97 -6.81 -43.58
CA GLU A 396 -1.98 -6.56 -45.04
C GLU A 396 -3.36 -6.16 -45.58
N GLU A 397 -4.45 -6.58 -44.92
CA GLU A 397 -5.84 -6.38 -45.38
C GLU A 397 -6.55 -5.14 -44.80
N THR A 398 -5.92 -4.40 -43.89
CA THR A 398 -6.54 -3.22 -43.25
C THR A 398 -5.52 -2.10 -43.19
N LYS A 399 -5.40 -1.33 -44.26
CA LYS A 399 -4.53 -0.14 -44.31
C LYS A 399 -5.41 1.11 -44.29
N CYS A 400 -5.22 1.98 -43.31
CA CYS A 400 -5.84 3.30 -43.29
C CYS A 400 -4.91 4.30 -43.97
N GLY A 401 -5.40 5.08 -44.93
CA GLY A 401 -4.55 6.03 -45.67
C GLY A 401 -4.01 7.20 -44.83
N SER A 402 -4.78 7.64 -43.83
CA SER A 402 -4.42 8.75 -42.94
C SER A 402 -5.02 8.53 -41.55
N LEU A 403 -4.41 9.09 -40.50
CA LEU A 403 -4.99 9.07 -39.16
C LEU A 403 -6.14 10.09 -39.07
N THR A 404 -7.37 9.63 -38.90
CA THR A 404 -8.56 10.50 -38.73
C THR A 404 -8.87 10.79 -37.27
N LEU A 405 -9.54 11.92 -36.98
CA LEU A 405 -10.01 12.25 -35.64
C LEU A 405 -10.91 11.15 -35.05
N ALA A 406 -11.74 10.50 -35.87
CA ALA A 406 -12.62 9.41 -35.42
C ALA A 406 -11.83 8.16 -35.01
N ALA A 407 -10.78 7.80 -35.77
CA ALA A 407 -9.89 6.69 -35.42
C ALA A 407 -9.07 7.00 -34.16
N LEU A 408 -8.52 8.22 -34.06
CA LEU A 408 -7.82 8.69 -32.86
C LEU A 408 -8.75 8.64 -31.64
N SER A 409 -9.98 9.14 -31.74
CA SER A 409 -10.96 9.14 -30.65
C SER A 409 -11.26 7.74 -30.13
N ARG A 410 -11.39 6.76 -31.04
CA ARG A 410 -11.58 5.35 -30.67
C ARG A 410 -10.37 4.80 -29.91
N VAL A 411 -9.15 5.13 -30.34
CA VAL A 411 -7.92 4.73 -29.65
C VAL A 411 -7.86 5.35 -28.24
N LEU A 412 -8.14 6.66 -28.10
CA LEU A 412 -8.11 7.38 -26.82
C LEU A 412 -9.13 6.83 -25.80
N VAL A 413 -10.39 6.69 -26.21
CA VAL A 413 -11.45 6.22 -25.30
C VAL A 413 -11.20 4.79 -24.83
N CYS A 414 -10.66 3.93 -25.69
CA CYS A 414 -10.33 2.56 -25.30
C CYS A 414 -9.12 2.49 -24.37
N GLY A 415 -8.19 3.45 -24.42
CA GLY A 415 -7.02 3.50 -23.56
C GLY A 415 -7.29 4.03 -22.14
N ALA A 416 -8.09 5.08 -22.00
CA ALA A 416 -8.32 5.73 -20.70
C ALA A 416 -9.78 6.18 -20.44
N GLY A 417 -10.64 6.11 -21.46
CA GLY A 417 -12.00 6.62 -21.41
C GLY A 417 -12.98 5.78 -20.58
N LEU A 418 -14.15 6.38 -20.34
CA LEU A 418 -15.29 5.73 -19.69
C LEU A 418 -16.16 5.00 -20.72
N ARG A 419 -16.79 3.90 -20.30
CA ARG A 419 -17.86 3.23 -21.07
C ARG A 419 -19.17 3.94 -20.80
N ALA A 420 -20.02 4.07 -21.82
CA ALA A 420 -21.38 4.59 -21.61
C ALA A 420 -22.16 3.70 -20.63
N GLU A 421 -22.99 4.32 -19.78
CA GLU A 421 -23.91 3.59 -18.92
C GLU A 421 -24.92 2.82 -19.79
N GLN A 422 -24.96 1.49 -19.64
CA GLN A 422 -26.01 0.68 -20.27
C GLN A 422 -27.27 0.69 -19.41
N GLU A 423 -28.40 1.10 -19.99
CA GLU A 423 -29.70 1.03 -19.34
C GLU A 423 -29.98 -0.40 -18.85
N GLY A 424 -30.21 -0.57 -17.54
CA GLY A 424 -30.54 -1.86 -16.91
C GLY A 424 -29.37 -2.61 -16.25
N MET A 425 -28.12 -2.16 -16.37
CA MET A 425 -26.95 -2.76 -15.69
C MET A 425 -26.25 -1.79 -14.72
N LYS A 426 -27.01 -1.06 -13.89
CA LYS A 426 -26.43 -0.35 -12.73
C LYS A 426 -25.96 -1.35 -11.67
N VAL A 427 -24.76 -1.90 -11.87
CA VAL A 427 -24.09 -2.74 -10.88
C VAL A 427 -23.19 -1.82 -10.04
N ASP A 428 -23.74 -1.31 -8.93
CA ASP A 428 -23.16 -0.27 -8.06
C ASP A 428 -22.91 1.06 -8.79
N ASP A 429 -22.98 2.21 -8.10
CA ASP A 429 -22.54 3.54 -8.58
C ASP A 429 -21.00 3.58 -8.85
N LYS A 430 -20.47 2.72 -9.73
CA LYS A 430 -19.04 2.60 -10.05
C LYS A 430 -18.82 2.94 -11.52
N LEU A 431 -17.88 3.85 -11.77
CA LEU A 431 -17.44 4.20 -13.11
C LEU A 431 -16.93 2.97 -13.88
N GLN A 432 -17.46 2.75 -15.07
CA GLN A 432 -17.00 1.70 -15.97
C GLN A 432 -15.94 2.27 -16.92
N ARG A 433 -14.74 1.69 -16.92
CA ARG A 433 -13.62 2.12 -17.78
C ARG A 433 -13.41 1.12 -18.92
N TRP A 434 -12.90 1.61 -20.05
CA TRP A 434 -12.50 0.72 -21.13
C TRP A 434 -11.29 -0.13 -20.76
N ALA A 435 -10.23 0.51 -20.25
CA ALA A 435 -9.05 -0.14 -19.69
C ALA A 435 -9.15 -0.21 -18.16
N PRO A 436 -8.93 -1.39 -17.54
CA PRO A 436 -8.91 -1.49 -16.09
C PRO A 436 -7.68 -0.75 -15.52
N THR A 437 -7.83 -0.20 -14.32
CA THR A 437 -6.75 0.47 -13.58
C THR A 437 -6.73 0.03 -12.12
N GLY A 438 -5.59 0.20 -11.45
CA GLY A 438 -5.42 -0.12 -10.03
C GLY A 438 -6.50 0.52 -9.16
N GLY A 439 -7.41 -0.31 -8.62
CA GLY A 439 -8.51 0.17 -7.79
C GLY A 439 -9.54 1.05 -8.51
N ASN A 440 -9.58 1.00 -9.84
CA ASN A 440 -10.42 1.83 -10.72
C ASN A 440 -10.17 3.36 -10.58
N LEU A 441 -8.96 3.75 -10.18
CA LEU A 441 -8.60 5.15 -9.95
C LEU A 441 -8.36 5.95 -11.23
N GLY A 442 -8.30 5.31 -12.39
CA GLY A 442 -8.16 5.99 -13.69
C GLY A 442 -6.82 6.67 -13.89
N SER A 443 -5.74 6.05 -13.43
CA SER A 443 -4.38 6.59 -13.35
C SER A 443 -3.83 7.13 -14.68
N THR A 444 -4.09 6.45 -15.79
CA THR A 444 -3.56 6.78 -17.12
C THR A 444 -4.16 8.06 -17.66
N GLN A 445 -3.30 9.00 -18.01
CA GLN A 445 -3.61 10.27 -18.66
C GLN A 445 -2.99 10.28 -20.06
N ILE A 446 -3.65 10.91 -21.03
CA ILE A 446 -3.22 10.87 -22.43
C ILE A 446 -3.00 12.28 -22.95
N TYR A 447 -1.79 12.52 -23.44
CA TYR A 447 -1.44 13.67 -24.26
C TYR A 447 -1.24 13.22 -25.71
N VAL A 448 -1.64 14.09 -26.64
CA VAL A 448 -1.52 13.85 -28.08
C VAL A 448 -0.74 15.01 -28.68
N LEU A 449 0.41 14.70 -29.26
CA LEU A 449 1.11 15.60 -30.17
C LEU A 449 0.63 15.28 -31.58
N ALA A 450 -0.32 16.05 -32.10
CA ALA A 450 -0.90 15.84 -33.42
C ALA A 450 -0.12 16.64 -34.47
N ARG A 451 0.33 15.97 -35.54
CA ARG A 451 0.98 16.61 -36.69
C ARG A 451 0.05 16.60 -37.91
N THR A 452 -0.34 15.42 -38.36
CA THR A 452 -1.15 15.19 -39.57
C THR A 452 -2.34 14.29 -39.25
N VAL A 453 -3.31 14.83 -38.52
CA VAL A 453 -4.54 14.13 -38.14
C VAL A 453 -5.74 14.78 -38.85
N ASP A 454 -6.43 14.02 -39.70
CA ASP A 454 -7.58 14.54 -40.45
C ASP A 454 -8.72 14.94 -39.50
N GLY A 455 -9.07 16.23 -39.52
CA GLY A 455 -10.08 16.81 -38.63
C GLY A 455 -9.53 17.38 -37.31
N LEU A 456 -8.21 17.39 -37.11
CA LEU A 456 -7.57 17.98 -35.93
C LEU A 456 -6.41 18.89 -36.35
N GLN A 457 -6.37 20.11 -35.83
CA GLN A 457 -5.27 21.02 -36.11
C GLN A 457 -3.96 20.50 -35.50
N SER A 458 -2.84 20.75 -36.16
CA SER A 458 -1.52 20.44 -35.60
C SER A 458 -1.29 21.15 -34.26
N GLY A 459 -0.77 20.42 -33.27
CA GLY A 459 -0.51 20.94 -31.93
C GLY A 459 -0.53 19.86 -30.83
N ALA A 460 -0.36 20.32 -29.58
CA ALA A 460 -0.43 19.47 -28.40
C ALA A 460 -1.81 19.52 -27.76
N TYR A 461 -2.33 18.37 -27.34
CA TYR A 461 -3.65 18.21 -26.74
C TYR A 461 -3.59 17.33 -25.51
N PHE A 462 -4.50 17.58 -24.56
CA PHE A 462 -4.78 16.71 -23.43
C PHE A 462 -6.18 16.09 -23.58
N TYR A 463 -6.30 14.78 -23.36
CA TYR A 463 -7.57 14.08 -23.42
C TYR A 463 -8.36 14.21 -22.11
N GLN A 464 -9.45 14.97 -22.15
CA GLN A 464 -10.39 15.13 -21.03
C GLN A 464 -11.38 13.95 -21.00
N ILE A 465 -11.13 13.02 -20.09
CA ILE A 465 -11.87 11.74 -19.98
C ILE A 465 -13.37 11.95 -19.74
N LYS A 466 -13.73 12.91 -18.89
CA LYS A 466 -15.11 13.09 -18.41
C LYS A 466 -16.06 13.53 -19.52
N ASP A 467 -15.66 14.51 -20.31
CA ASP A 467 -16.49 15.11 -21.36
C ASP A 467 -16.17 14.53 -22.76
N HIS A 468 -15.21 13.61 -22.84
CA HIS A 468 -14.70 13.03 -24.10
C HIS A 468 -14.22 14.11 -25.10
N GLU A 469 -13.27 14.94 -24.68
CA GLU A 469 -12.78 16.08 -25.47
C GLU A 469 -11.25 16.14 -25.52
N LEU A 470 -10.70 16.82 -26.54
CA LEU A 470 -9.30 17.21 -26.60
C LEU A 470 -9.17 18.70 -26.23
N ALA A 471 -8.54 18.99 -25.10
CA ALA A 471 -8.16 20.35 -24.72
C ALA A 471 -6.80 20.70 -25.36
N ARG A 472 -6.72 21.80 -26.11
CA ARG A 472 -5.46 22.26 -26.67
C ARG A 472 -4.57 22.84 -25.58
N ILE A 473 -3.32 22.40 -25.52
CA ILE A 473 -2.34 22.83 -24.51
C ILE A 473 -1.14 23.49 -25.20
N GLY A 474 -0.46 24.39 -24.48
CA GLY A 474 0.62 25.23 -25.04
C GLY A 474 0.20 26.68 -25.30
N ALA A 475 1.17 27.56 -25.59
CA ALA A 475 0.92 28.99 -25.73
C ALA A 475 0.01 29.30 -26.93
N SER A 476 -1.04 30.09 -26.69
CA SER A 476 -2.00 30.55 -27.72
C SER A 476 -1.39 31.43 -28.80
N ASP A 477 -0.20 31.99 -28.55
CA ASP A 477 0.36 33.11 -29.32
C ASP A 477 1.57 32.71 -30.17
N GLY A 478 2.03 31.45 -30.06
CA GLY A 478 3.07 30.88 -30.91
C GLY A 478 2.56 29.56 -31.47
N MET A 479 2.53 29.44 -32.80
CA MET A 479 2.35 28.16 -33.47
C MET A 479 3.55 27.30 -33.07
N GLN A 480 3.42 26.57 -31.95
CA GLN A 480 4.49 25.72 -31.44
C GLN A 480 4.79 24.69 -32.51
N ASP A 481 6.04 24.67 -32.95
CA ASP A 481 6.51 23.75 -33.98
C ASP A 481 6.48 22.33 -33.41
N ILE A 482 5.36 21.64 -33.63
CA ILE A 482 5.15 20.27 -33.14
C ILE A 482 6.19 19.33 -33.73
N GLU A 483 6.69 19.62 -34.93
CA GLU A 483 7.71 18.82 -35.60
C GLU A 483 9.07 19.01 -34.92
N ALA A 484 9.41 20.24 -34.52
CA ALA A 484 10.60 20.49 -33.69
C ALA A 484 10.52 19.77 -32.34
N LEU A 485 9.36 19.76 -31.68
CA LEU A 485 9.16 18.99 -30.45
C LEU A 485 9.29 17.48 -30.70
N MET A 486 8.65 16.94 -31.73
CA MET A 486 8.78 15.52 -32.10
C MET A 486 10.24 15.16 -32.41
N SER A 487 10.97 16.05 -33.09
CA SER A 487 12.40 15.93 -33.36
C SER A 487 13.20 15.77 -32.07
N GLN A 488 12.97 16.67 -31.10
CA GLN A 488 13.67 16.66 -29.83
C GLN A 488 13.34 15.42 -28.99
N VAL A 489 12.07 15.02 -28.95
CA VAL A 489 11.59 13.89 -28.14
C VAL A 489 12.05 12.55 -28.71
N MET A 490 11.99 12.38 -30.03
CA MET A 490 12.25 11.10 -30.69
C MET A 490 13.69 10.95 -31.18
N GLY A 491 14.40 12.05 -31.46
CA GLY A 491 15.74 12.03 -32.08
C GLY A 491 15.75 11.53 -33.53
N GLU A 492 14.62 11.58 -34.23
CA GLU A 492 14.46 11.05 -35.59
C GLU A 492 14.41 12.16 -36.65
N SER A 493 14.64 11.78 -37.91
CA SER A 493 14.52 12.68 -39.06
C SER A 493 13.04 12.95 -39.44
N PRO A 494 12.73 14.09 -40.08
CA PRO A 494 11.35 14.49 -40.36
C PRO A 494 10.51 13.50 -41.19
N ASP A 495 11.14 12.73 -42.09
CA ASP A 495 10.52 11.65 -42.86
C ASP A 495 9.97 10.51 -41.97
N ARG A 496 10.42 10.45 -40.72
CA ARG A 496 9.99 9.48 -39.70
C ARG A 496 9.12 10.09 -38.62
N TYR A 497 8.61 11.30 -38.78
CA TYR A 497 7.63 11.81 -37.82
C TYR A 497 6.29 11.08 -37.99
N PRO A 498 5.60 10.73 -36.90
CA PRO A 498 4.30 10.09 -36.98
C PRO A 498 3.18 11.10 -37.25
N ASP A 499 1.98 10.60 -37.57
CA ASP A 499 0.79 11.46 -37.68
C ASP A 499 0.40 12.02 -36.32
N ALA A 500 0.54 11.21 -35.28
CA ALA A 500 0.42 11.63 -33.89
C ALA A 500 1.40 10.86 -32.99
N LEU A 501 1.97 11.55 -32.00
CA LEU A 501 2.68 10.93 -30.89
C LEU A 501 1.76 10.92 -29.67
N ILE A 502 1.53 9.75 -29.10
CA ILE A 502 0.77 9.56 -27.88
C ILE A 502 1.74 9.47 -26.71
N VAL A 503 1.54 10.34 -25.72
CA VAL A 503 2.33 10.37 -24.49
C VAL A 503 1.40 10.03 -23.33
N LEU A 504 1.66 8.89 -22.69
CA LEU A 504 0.93 8.46 -21.50
C LEU A 504 1.66 8.98 -20.25
N THR A 505 0.93 9.64 -19.37
CA THR A 505 1.41 9.99 -18.03
C THR A 505 0.57 9.28 -16.97
N GLY A 506 1.13 9.13 -15.76
CA GLY A 506 0.42 8.53 -14.64
C GLY A 506 0.07 9.56 -13.58
N ALA A 507 -1.19 9.64 -13.16
CA ALA A 507 -1.61 10.50 -12.04
C ALA A 507 -1.11 10.00 -10.68
N LEU A 508 0.21 10.05 -10.45
CA LEU A 508 0.87 9.42 -9.31
C LEU A 508 0.33 9.94 -7.98
N HIS A 509 0.11 11.26 -7.87
CA HIS A 509 -0.46 11.88 -6.67
C HIS A 509 -1.80 11.26 -6.23
N ARG A 510 -2.69 10.98 -7.19
CA ARG A 510 -4.01 10.38 -6.95
C ARG A 510 -3.88 8.91 -6.54
N VAL A 511 -3.05 8.15 -7.25
CA VAL A 511 -2.85 6.71 -6.97
C VAL A 511 -2.11 6.50 -5.64
N ALA A 512 -1.13 7.37 -5.31
CA ALA A 512 -0.37 7.35 -4.07
C ALA A 512 -1.22 7.60 -2.83
N THR A 513 -2.38 8.25 -2.97
CA THR A 513 -3.36 8.40 -1.88
C THR A 513 -3.88 7.05 -1.39
N LYS A 514 -3.97 6.05 -2.28
CA LYS A 514 -4.44 4.69 -1.94
C LYS A 514 -3.30 3.67 -1.83
N TYR A 515 -2.30 3.75 -2.70
CA TYR A 515 -1.26 2.73 -2.85
C TYR A 515 0.12 3.17 -2.34
N HIS A 516 0.26 4.38 -1.78
CA HIS A 516 1.51 4.90 -1.23
C HIS A 516 2.68 4.70 -2.21
N ALA A 517 3.83 4.16 -1.75
CA ALA A 517 5.00 3.91 -2.59
C ALA A 517 4.75 2.91 -3.74
N PHE A 518 3.81 1.97 -3.58
CA PHE A 518 3.44 1.01 -4.64
C PHE A 518 2.76 1.69 -5.84
N ALA A 519 2.25 2.92 -5.66
CA ALA A 519 1.58 3.68 -6.72
C ALA A 519 2.44 3.88 -7.97
N TYR A 520 3.75 4.06 -7.81
CA TYR A 520 4.67 4.20 -8.94
C TYR A 520 4.65 2.95 -9.83
N LYS A 521 4.60 1.75 -9.25
CA LYS A 521 4.47 0.50 -10.01
C LYS A 521 3.08 0.36 -10.63
N VAL A 522 2.04 0.74 -9.90
CA VAL A 522 0.64 0.69 -10.39
C VAL A 522 0.47 1.54 -11.65
N ILE A 523 0.94 2.79 -11.66
CA ILE A 523 0.76 3.66 -12.84
C ILE A 523 1.46 3.11 -14.09
N HIS A 524 2.60 2.45 -13.95
CA HIS A 524 3.31 1.83 -15.09
C HIS A 524 2.60 0.57 -15.58
N LEU A 525 2.06 -0.24 -14.67
CA LEU A 525 1.22 -1.39 -15.04
C LEU A 525 -0.06 -0.94 -15.76
N ASP A 526 -0.72 0.09 -15.24
CA ASP A 526 -1.92 0.67 -15.85
C ASP A 526 -1.63 1.28 -17.23
N ALA A 527 -0.49 1.95 -17.40
CA ALA A 527 -0.03 2.45 -18.70
C ALA A 527 0.24 1.32 -19.69
N GLY A 528 0.82 0.20 -19.24
CA GLY A 528 1.01 -1.00 -20.06
C GLY A 528 -0.32 -1.57 -20.56
N VAL A 529 -1.32 -1.70 -19.67
CA VAL A 529 -2.68 -2.14 -20.03
C VAL A 529 -3.30 -1.21 -21.07
N ALA A 530 -3.27 0.11 -20.82
CA ALA A 530 -3.81 1.11 -21.73
C ALA A 530 -3.13 1.06 -23.10
N MET A 531 -1.79 1.02 -23.13
CA MET A 531 -1.01 0.96 -24.36
C MET A 531 -1.32 -0.31 -25.17
N THR A 532 -1.40 -1.48 -24.54
CA THR A 532 -1.75 -2.74 -25.22
C THR A 532 -3.16 -2.68 -25.80
N GLN A 533 -4.12 -2.08 -25.09
CA GLN A 533 -5.47 -1.88 -25.59
C GLN A 533 -5.50 -0.92 -26.78
N MET A 534 -4.78 0.19 -26.70
CA MET A 534 -4.64 1.16 -27.77
C MET A 534 -3.97 0.56 -29.02
N GLN A 535 -2.95 -0.29 -28.84
CA GLN A 535 -2.30 -1.04 -29.94
C GLN A 535 -3.28 -1.97 -30.66
N ALA A 536 -4.01 -2.81 -29.93
CA ALA A 536 -4.96 -3.75 -30.54
C ALA A 536 -6.10 -3.01 -31.27
N VAL A 537 -6.54 -1.87 -30.75
CA VAL A 537 -7.54 -1.02 -31.39
C VAL A 537 -6.97 -0.36 -32.65
N ALA A 538 -5.79 0.25 -32.57
CA ALA A 538 -5.13 0.90 -33.69
C ALA A 538 -4.86 -0.08 -34.85
N SER A 539 -4.33 -1.28 -34.56
CA SER A 539 -4.14 -2.33 -35.57
C SER A 539 -5.45 -2.75 -36.23
N GLY A 540 -6.55 -2.88 -35.46
CA GLY A 540 -7.87 -3.20 -36.01
C GLY A 540 -8.47 -2.08 -36.87
N LEU A 541 -8.03 -0.85 -36.68
CA LEU A 541 -8.37 0.32 -37.51
C LEU A 541 -7.44 0.46 -38.72
N GLY A 542 -6.40 -0.37 -38.83
CA GLY A 542 -5.41 -0.31 -39.90
C GLY A 542 -4.38 0.81 -39.73
N LEU A 543 -4.11 1.20 -38.49
CA LEU A 543 -3.05 2.12 -38.13
C LEU A 543 -1.81 1.34 -37.72
N SER A 544 -0.64 1.87 -38.07
CA SER A 544 0.63 1.37 -37.53
C SER A 544 0.93 2.01 -36.18
N VAL A 545 1.51 1.21 -35.27
CA VAL A 545 1.91 1.66 -33.93
C VAL A 545 3.38 1.36 -33.72
N THR A 546 4.16 2.36 -33.32
CA THR A 546 5.57 2.20 -32.95
C THR A 546 5.77 2.63 -31.51
N VAL A 547 6.20 1.72 -30.65
CA VAL A 547 6.52 2.03 -29.24
C VAL A 547 7.93 2.59 -29.17
N TYR A 548 8.11 3.68 -28.43
CA TYR A 548 9.41 4.24 -28.13
C TYR A 548 9.88 3.73 -26.76
N HIS A 549 11.11 3.22 -26.71
CA HIS A 549 11.73 2.74 -25.47
C HIS A 549 12.71 3.74 -24.86
N THR A 550 13.02 4.81 -25.60
CA THR A 550 13.90 5.91 -25.21
C THR A 550 13.32 7.19 -25.78
N TRP A 551 13.38 8.28 -25.01
CA TRP A 551 12.90 9.60 -25.42
C TRP A 551 13.58 10.69 -24.58
N GLU A 552 13.53 11.93 -25.05
CA GLU A 552 13.97 13.09 -24.26
C GLU A 552 12.83 13.60 -23.36
N GLU A 553 12.87 13.22 -22.08
CA GLU A 553 11.76 13.47 -21.15
C GLU A 553 11.62 14.94 -20.76
N GLU A 554 12.73 15.68 -20.65
CA GLU A 554 12.68 17.07 -20.21
C GLU A 554 11.99 17.99 -21.21
N ALA A 555 12.13 17.68 -22.50
CA ALA A 555 11.42 18.37 -23.56
C ALA A 555 9.89 18.26 -23.36
N LEU A 556 9.41 17.07 -22.98
CA LEU A 556 7.99 16.83 -22.74
C LEU A 556 7.52 17.50 -21.44
N TYR A 557 8.28 17.42 -20.35
CA TYR A 557 7.91 18.07 -19.10
C TYR A 557 7.75 19.59 -19.27
N GLN A 558 8.72 20.23 -19.92
CA GLN A 558 8.68 21.68 -20.19
C GLN A 558 7.49 22.06 -21.08
N GLN A 559 7.29 21.31 -22.15
CA GLN A 559 6.30 21.64 -23.16
C GLN A 559 4.86 21.34 -22.73
N LEU A 560 4.64 20.22 -22.05
CA LEU A 560 3.32 19.82 -21.55
C LEU A 560 2.97 20.52 -20.22
N GLN A 561 3.95 21.19 -19.60
CA GLN A 561 3.84 21.82 -18.28
C GLN A 561 3.35 20.83 -17.21
N VAL A 562 3.88 19.62 -17.24
CA VAL A 562 3.54 18.56 -16.28
C VAL A 562 4.64 18.41 -15.23
N ASN A 563 4.23 18.14 -13.99
CA ASN A 563 5.14 17.96 -12.87
C ASN A 563 5.69 16.53 -12.88
N GLU A 564 7.01 16.38 -13.07
CA GLU A 564 7.71 15.08 -13.14
C GLU A 564 7.41 14.15 -11.94
N ILE A 565 7.27 14.71 -10.73
CA ILE A 565 7.06 13.95 -9.50
C ILE A 565 5.60 13.50 -9.38
N GLY A 566 4.65 14.38 -9.71
CA GLY A 566 3.22 14.14 -9.55
C GLY A 566 2.56 13.42 -10.72
N GLU A 567 3.17 13.52 -11.91
CA GLU A 567 2.65 13.08 -13.20
C GLU A 567 3.80 12.60 -14.12
N PRO A 568 4.51 11.50 -13.78
CA PRO A 568 5.60 10.99 -14.61
C PRO A 568 5.10 10.47 -15.95
N ILE A 569 5.95 10.58 -16.98
CA ILE A 569 5.74 9.96 -18.29
C ILE A 569 5.96 8.44 -18.14
N THR A 570 4.99 7.65 -18.60
CA THR A 570 4.94 6.19 -18.39
C THR A 570 5.10 5.39 -19.67
N ALA A 571 4.68 5.93 -20.81
CA ALA A 571 4.86 5.32 -22.12
C ALA A 571 4.73 6.35 -23.25
N ILE A 572 5.39 6.10 -24.37
CA ILE A 572 5.27 6.89 -25.60
C ILE A 572 5.13 5.95 -26.78
N PHE A 573 4.18 6.24 -27.66
CA PHE A 573 4.06 5.52 -28.93
C PHE A 573 3.51 6.40 -30.05
N ALA A 574 3.98 6.14 -31.26
CA ALA A 574 3.53 6.77 -32.49
C ALA A 574 2.31 6.06 -33.06
N LEU A 575 1.41 6.83 -33.67
CA LEU A 575 0.36 6.36 -34.55
C LEU A 575 0.60 6.91 -35.96
N ARG A 576 0.46 6.06 -36.99
CA ARG A 576 0.47 6.49 -38.39
C ARG A 576 -0.59 5.77 -39.23
N GLY A 577 -1.21 6.49 -40.15
CA GLY A 577 -1.86 5.90 -41.33
C GLY A 577 -0.80 5.39 -42.31
N GLU A 578 -1.10 4.32 -43.03
CA GLU A 578 -0.22 3.72 -44.05
C GLU A 578 -0.37 4.32 -45.46
N GLY A 579 -0.88 5.56 -45.61
CA GLY A 579 -1.09 6.20 -46.93
C GLY A 579 -0.06 7.26 -47.35
N GLY A 580 1.06 7.38 -46.65
CA GLY A 580 2.20 8.17 -47.14
C GLY A 580 3.08 7.32 -48.05
N GLU A 581 3.15 7.63 -49.34
CA GLU A 581 4.22 7.14 -50.21
C GLU A 581 5.58 7.60 -49.63
N PHE A 582 6.54 6.66 -49.53
CA PHE A 582 7.93 6.96 -49.18
C PHE A 582 8.67 7.65 -50.33
#